data_AF-A0AAN0YP74-F1
#
_entry.id   AF-A0AAN0YP74-F1
#
_cell.length_a   1.000
_cell.length_b   1.000
_cell.length_c   1.000
_cell.angle_alpha   90.00
_cell.angle_beta   90.00
_cell.angle_gamma   90.00
#
_symmetry.space_group_name_H-M   'P 1'
#
loop_
_entity.id
_entity.type
_entity.pdbx_description
1 polymer ?
#
loop_
_entity_poly.entity_id
_entity_poly.type
_entity_poly.pdbx_seq_one_letter_code
_entity_poly.pdbx_strand_id
1 'polypeptide(L)'
;MDVLLRIDTQTKQCIEDFNNLIKKQEHLIAQLNQLIKEKEEHTISLAATVRKLIEHGLSRDEILDITNISSEEFDRIVSENKHYQLPYTYLNDEESREFERLLEDIRQSKDIYELIDAEKERERIKFIHRVLLRYQKEMDLLSPQENEDSVEKMMKYLERTVKNEQAKSAYYSLVRIFGNEIKRKREKVLIKVSDD
;
A
#
# COMPACT_ATOMS: atom_id res chain seq x y z
N MET A 1 67.16 -26.72 25.53
CA MET A 1 66.82 -26.23 24.17
C MET A 1 65.55 -26.88 23.61
N ASP A 2 65.29 -28.15 23.90
CA ASP A 2 64.20 -28.93 23.26
C ASP A 2 62.76 -28.47 23.61
N VAL A 3 62.54 -27.99 24.85
CA VAL A 3 61.21 -27.55 25.32
C VAL A 3 60.77 -26.24 24.64
N LEU A 4 61.70 -25.32 24.39
CA LEU A 4 61.42 -24.04 23.73
C LEU A 4 61.04 -24.23 22.26
N LEU A 5 61.67 -25.17 21.56
CA LEU A 5 61.33 -25.53 20.18
C LEU A 5 59.94 -26.19 20.08
N ARG A 6 59.56 -26.99 21.09
CA ARG A 6 58.22 -27.58 21.17
C ARG A 6 57.12 -26.54 21.39
N ILE A 7 57.37 -25.57 22.27
CA ILE A 7 56.44 -24.46 22.54
C ILE A 7 56.28 -23.57 21.30
N ASP A 8 57.38 -23.26 20.60
CA ASP A 8 57.33 -22.44 19.36
C ASP A 8 56.52 -23.14 18.26
N THR A 9 56.71 -24.45 18.08
CA THR A 9 55.94 -25.24 17.10
C THR A 9 54.45 -25.31 17.45
N GLN A 10 54.11 -25.51 18.74
CA GLN A 10 52.71 -25.51 19.19
C GLN A 10 52.04 -24.14 19.06
N THR A 11 52.78 -23.06 19.31
CA THR A 11 52.27 -21.69 19.17
C THR A 11 52.00 -21.36 17.71
N LYS A 12 52.89 -21.77 16.80
CA LYS A 12 52.69 -21.63 15.34
C LYS A 12 51.47 -22.41 14.84
N GLN A 13 51.30 -23.65 15.29
CA GLN A 13 50.13 -24.46 14.94
C GLN A 13 48.83 -23.82 15.43
N CYS A 14 48.82 -23.30 16.66
CA CYS A 14 47.67 -22.62 17.24
C CYS A 14 47.31 -21.35 16.44
N ILE A 15 48.30 -20.54 16.05
CA ILE A 15 48.10 -19.35 15.21
C ILE A 15 47.52 -19.74 13.83
N GLU A 16 48.00 -20.83 13.24
CA GLU A 16 47.50 -21.32 11.96
C GLU A 16 46.04 -21.81 12.06
N ASP A 17 45.71 -22.52 13.13
CA ASP A 17 44.33 -22.97 13.40
C ASP A 17 43.40 -21.78 13.63
N PHE A 18 43.85 -20.75 14.37
CA PHE A 18 43.10 -19.49 14.54
C PHE A 18 42.88 -18.77 13.21
N ASN A 19 43.91 -18.65 12.36
CA ASN A 19 43.78 -18.02 11.05
C ASN A 19 42.81 -18.79 10.13
N ASN A 20 42.83 -20.13 10.20
CA ASN A 20 41.88 -20.96 9.48
C ASN A 20 40.45 -20.79 10.00
N LEU A 21 40.28 -20.56 11.32
CA LEU A 21 38.98 -20.28 11.93
C LEU A 21 38.44 -18.91 11.49
N ILE A 22 39.29 -17.88 11.46
CA ILE A 22 38.94 -16.53 10.99
C ILE A 22 38.49 -16.58 9.54
N LYS A 23 39.23 -17.27 8.66
CA LYS A 23 38.83 -17.46 7.25
C LYS A 23 37.47 -18.15 7.11
N LYS A 24 37.18 -19.16 7.95
CA LYS A 24 35.87 -19.82 7.96
C LYS A 24 34.77 -18.87 8.42
N GLN A 25 35.01 -18.04 9.44
CA GLN A 25 34.05 -17.04 9.90
C GLN A 25 33.79 -15.98 8.83
N GLU A 26 34.82 -15.47 8.16
CA GLU A 26 34.69 -14.53 7.05
C GLU A 26 33.87 -15.12 5.89
N HIS A 27 34.12 -16.39 5.55
CA HIS A 27 33.37 -17.08 4.51
C HIS A 27 31.89 -17.26 4.88
N LEU A 28 31.60 -17.63 6.13
CA LEU A 28 30.23 -17.75 6.63
C LEU A 28 29.50 -16.41 6.61
N ILE A 29 30.16 -15.31 7.00
CA ILE A 29 29.59 -13.95 6.94
C ILE A 29 29.26 -13.59 5.48
N ALA A 30 30.16 -13.89 4.54
CA ALA A 30 29.91 -13.64 3.12
C ALA A 30 28.70 -14.43 2.59
N GLN A 31 28.59 -15.71 2.94
CA GLN A 31 27.43 -16.54 2.59
C GLN A 31 26.14 -16.00 3.20
N LEU A 32 26.18 -15.55 4.45
CA LEU A 32 25.01 -15.01 5.15
C LEU A 32 24.55 -13.68 4.53
N ASN A 33 25.48 -12.80 4.17
CA ASN A 33 25.17 -11.57 3.44
C ASN A 33 24.60 -11.84 2.05
N GLN A 34 25.09 -12.86 1.36
CA GLN A 34 24.54 -13.26 0.07
C GLN A 34 23.12 -13.81 0.20
N LEU A 35 22.85 -14.65 1.20
CA LEU A 35 21.50 -15.14 1.50
C LEU A 35 20.55 -14.00 1.93
N ILE A 36 21.03 -13.01 2.68
CA ILE A 36 20.25 -11.81 3.02
C ILE A 36 19.90 -11.04 1.75
N LYS A 37 20.87 -10.80 0.87
CA LYS A 37 20.66 -10.07 -0.38
C LYS A 37 19.71 -10.79 -1.32
N GLU A 38 19.88 -12.11 -1.49
CA GLU A 38 18.96 -12.94 -2.27
C GLU A 38 17.56 -12.92 -1.67
N LYS A 39 17.43 -12.98 -0.35
CA LYS A 39 16.13 -12.84 0.33
C LYS A 39 15.54 -11.44 0.09
N GLU A 40 16.28 -10.37 0.27
CA GLU A 40 15.82 -8.98 0.07
C GLU A 40 15.38 -8.71 -1.38
N GLU A 41 16.09 -9.24 -2.38
CA GLU A 41 15.72 -9.13 -3.80
C GLU A 41 14.40 -9.85 -4.13
N HIS A 42 14.08 -10.93 -3.40
CA HIS A 42 12.87 -11.74 -3.62
C HIS A 42 11.75 -11.45 -2.61
N THR A 43 12.00 -10.61 -1.60
CA THR A 43 11.00 -10.24 -0.59
C THR A 43 10.39 -8.90 -0.99
N ILE A 44 9.11 -8.93 -1.37
CA ILE A 44 8.34 -7.70 -1.55
C ILE A 44 8.39 -6.93 -0.23
N SER A 45 8.87 -5.69 -0.26
CA SER A 45 8.95 -4.82 0.91
C SER A 45 7.63 -4.86 1.69
N LEU A 46 7.70 -4.97 3.02
CA LEU A 46 6.53 -4.95 3.88
C LEU A 46 5.66 -3.71 3.62
N ALA A 47 6.30 -2.56 3.41
CA ALA A 47 5.61 -1.33 3.01
C ALA A 47 4.88 -1.51 1.67
N ALA A 48 5.55 -2.04 0.64
CA ALA A 48 4.92 -2.31 -0.66
C ALA A 48 3.76 -3.32 -0.57
N THR A 49 3.85 -4.30 0.33
CA THR A 49 2.79 -5.27 0.59
C THR A 49 1.60 -4.61 1.30
N VAL A 50 1.84 -3.89 2.39
CA VAL A 50 0.84 -3.06 3.07
C VAL A 50 0.19 -2.09 2.07
N ARG A 51 0.95 -1.60 1.09
CA ARG A 51 0.44 -0.68 0.05
C ARG A 51 -0.55 -1.34 -0.84
N LYS A 52 -0.17 -2.50 -1.37
CA LYS A 52 -1.08 -3.28 -2.19
C LYS A 52 -2.30 -3.70 -1.40
N LEU A 53 -2.17 -4.04 -0.12
CA LEU A 53 -3.32 -4.41 0.71
C LEU A 53 -4.26 -3.22 0.96
N ILE A 54 -3.72 -2.02 1.19
CA ILE A 54 -4.50 -0.77 1.31
C ILE A 54 -5.13 -0.38 -0.02
N GLU A 55 -4.38 -0.42 -1.13
CA GLU A 55 -4.90 -0.28 -2.50
C GLU A 55 -5.97 -1.35 -2.78
N HIS A 56 -5.86 -2.50 -2.13
CA HIS A 56 -6.82 -3.58 -2.18
C HIS A 56 -8.02 -3.41 -1.22
N GLY A 57 -8.11 -2.26 -0.55
CA GLY A 57 -9.24 -1.86 0.29
C GLY A 57 -9.42 -2.72 1.54
N LEU A 58 -8.37 -3.44 1.96
CA LEU A 58 -8.39 -4.15 3.24
C LEU A 58 -8.38 -3.13 4.38
N SER A 59 -9.13 -3.45 5.44
CA SER A 59 -9.12 -2.67 6.67
C SER A 59 -7.79 -2.78 7.39
N ARG A 60 -7.54 -1.83 8.29
CA ARG A 60 -6.40 -1.89 9.20
C ARG A 60 -6.30 -3.25 9.89
N ASP A 61 -7.39 -3.73 10.48
CA ASP A 61 -7.41 -4.98 11.24
C ASP A 61 -7.07 -6.19 10.35
N GLU A 62 -7.64 -6.26 9.14
CA GLU A 62 -7.30 -7.32 8.18
C GLU A 62 -5.84 -7.26 7.73
N ILE A 63 -5.27 -6.07 7.56
CA ILE A 63 -3.87 -5.90 7.20
C ILE A 63 -2.97 -6.33 8.34
N LEU A 64 -3.32 -5.96 9.58
CA LEU A 64 -2.60 -6.39 10.78
C LEU A 64 -2.63 -7.91 10.92
N ASP A 65 -3.78 -8.54 10.69
CA ASP A 65 -3.93 -10.00 10.71
C ASP A 65 -3.15 -10.71 9.59
N ILE A 66 -3.16 -10.17 8.36
CA ILE A 66 -2.48 -10.78 7.21
C ILE A 66 -0.96 -10.61 7.28
N THR A 67 -0.50 -9.44 7.70
CA THR A 67 0.93 -9.10 7.71
C THR A 67 1.59 -9.41 9.06
N ASN A 68 0.79 -9.69 10.09
CA ASN A 68 1.23 -9.95 11.47
C ASN A 68 2.14 -8.84 12.02
N ILE A 69 1.92 -7.60 11.58
CA ILE A 69 2.67 -6.42 12.05
C ILE A 69 1.98 -5.79 13.24
N SER A 70 2.74 -5.03 14.04
CA SER A 70 2.16 -4.28 15.14
C SER A 70 1.34 -3.09 14.65
N SER A 71 0.36 -2.69 15.47
CA SER A 71 -0.48 -1.53 15.22
C SER A 71 0.33 -0.24 15.03
N GLU A 72 1.44 -0.09 15.76
CA GLU A 72 2.36 1.04 15.70
C GLU A 72 3.19 1.06 14.41
N GLU A 73 3.62 -0.12 13.95
CA GLU A 73 4.41 -0.26 12.73
C GLU A 73 3.57 -0.05 11.47
N PHE A 74 2.30 -0.47 11.50
CA PHE A 74 1.32 -0.08 10.48
C PHE A 74 1.15 1.44 10.43
N ASP A 75 0.93 2.10 11.57
CA ASP A 75 0.75 3.56 11.61
C ASP A 75 2.00 4.28 11.11
N ARG A 76 3.20 3.78 11.43
CA ARG A 76 4.46 4.32 10.90
C ARG A 76 4.55 4.20 9.38
N ILE A 77 4.26 3.03 8.82
CA ILE A 77 4.27 2.80 7.36
C ILE A 77 3.25 3.71 6.67
N VAL A 78 2.03 3.79 7.22
CA VAL A 78 0.94 4.60 6.66
C VAL A 78 1.22 6.10 6.78
N SER A 79 1.79 6.56 7.89
CA SER A 79 2.11 7.97 8.13
C SER A 79 3.32 8.46 7.34
N GLU A 80 4.32 7.61 7.10
CA GLU A 80 5.51 7.94 6.30
C GLU A 80 5.19 8.08 4.80
N ASN A 81 4.03 7.59 4.34
CA ASN A 81 3.67 7.55 2.92
C ASN A 81 2.22 8.01 2.73
N LYS A 82 2.07 9.27 2.35
CA LYS A 82 0.77 9.89 2.02
C LYS A 82 -0.06 9.10 0.99
N HIS A 83 0.56 8.21 0.21
CA HIS A 83 -0.11 7.37 -0.79
C HIS A 83 -0.97 6.23 -0.22
N TYR A 84 -0.84 5.90 1.08
CA TYR A 84 -1.70 4.93 1.76
C TYR A 84 -3.08 5.48 2.14
N GLN A 85 -3.31 6.78 1.93
CA GLN A 85 -4.59 7.45 2.21
C GLN A 85 -5.49 7.45 0.97
N LEU A 86 -5.64 6.30 0.30
CA LEU A 86 -6.55 6.14 -0.82
C LEU A 86 -7.97 6.03 -0.24
N PRO A 87 -8.82 7.06 -0.37
CA PRO A 87 -9.01 7.84 -1.60
C PRO A 87 -8.67 9.34 -1.51
N TYR A 88 -8.26 9.86 -0.35
CA TYR A 88 -7.93 11.27 -0.13
C TYR A 88 -6.83 11.81 -1.05
N THR A 89 -5.99 10.94 -1.61
CA THR A 89 -4.99 11.33 -2.63
C THR A 89 -5.62 11.77 -3.95
N TYR A 90 -6.84 11.34 -4.25
CA TYR A 90 -7.56 11.64 -5.49
C TYR A 90 -8.71 12.63 -5.32
N LEU A 91 -9.16 12.82 -4.09
CA LEU A 91 -10.28 13.69 -3.75
C LEU A 91 -9.77 15.07 -3.33
N ASN A 92 -10.53 16.11 -3.65
CA ASN A 92 -10.34 17.41 -3.03
C ASN A 92 -10.97 17.46 -1.63
N ASP A 93 -10.79 18.56 -0.89
CA ASP A 93 -11.27 18.69 0.49
C ASP A 93 -12.79 18.60 0.63
N GLU A 94 -13.54 19.02 -0.39
CA GLU A 94 -15.01 18.92 -0.40
C GLU A 94 -15.45 17.48 -0.66
N GLU A 95 -14.91 16.86 -1.70
CA GLU A 95 -15.16 15.47 -2.05
C GLU A 95 -14.75 14.52 -0.93
N SER A 96 -13.66 14.82 -0.21
CA SER A 96 -13.21 14.04 0.94
C SER A 96 -14.21 14.07 2.10
N ARG A 97 -14.81 15.25 2.37
CA ARG A 97 -15.85 15.37 3.41
C ARG A 97 -17.14 14.65 3.03
N GLU A 98 -17.54 14.73 1.76
CA GLU A 98 -18.70 14.00 1.25
C GLU A 98 -18.46 12.49 1.27
N PHE A 99 -17.26 12.05 0.90
CA PHE A 99 -16.84 10.65 0.97
C PHE A 99 -16.93 10.09 2.39
N GLU A 100 -16.40 10.81 3.39
CA GLU A 100 -16.50 10.40 4.79
C GLU A 100 -17.95 10.31 5.27
N ARG A 101 -18.80 11.26 4.88
CA ARG A 101 -20.22 11.19 5.20
C ARG A 101 -20.88 9.93 4.63
N LEU A 102 -20.57 9.58 3.37
CA LEU A 102 -21.11 8.39 2.72
C LEU A 102 -20.60 7.09 3.36
N LEU A 103 -19.34 7.05 3.80
CA LEU A 103 -18.81 5.92 4.57
C LEU A 103 -19.47 5.79 5.93
N GLU A 104 -19.67 6.91 6.63
CA GLU A 104 -20.30 6.91 7.95
C GLU A 104 -21.75 6.42 7.88
N ASP A 105 -22.49 6.77 6.82
CA ASP A 105 -23.84 6.24 6.59
C ASP A 105 -23.85 4.70 6.44
N ILE A 106 -22.87 4.13 5.73
CA ILE A 106 -22.69 2.67 5.66
C ILE A 106 -22.39 2.10 7.06
N ARG A 107 -21.47 2.72 7.81
CA ARG A 107 -21.07 2.25 9.14
C ARG A 107 -22.20 2.31 10.15
N GLN A 108 -23.09 3.29 10.05
CA GLN A 108 -24.22 3.48 10.96
C GLN A 108 -25.45 2.65 10.59
N SER A 109 -25.51 2.11 9.37
CA SER A 109 -26.62 1.27 8.92
C SER A 109 -26.87 0.12 9.90
N LYS A 110 -28.10 -0.07 10.35
CA LYS A 110 -28.45 -1.08 11.37
C LYS A 110 -28.91 -2.39 10.76
N ASP A 111 -29.49 -2.30 9.57
CA ASP A 111 -30.11 -3.42 8.86
C ASP A 111 -29.57 -3.53 7.42
N ILE A 112 -29.69 -4.73 6.85
CA ILE A 112 -29.34 -5.06 5.47
C ILE A 112 -30.18 -4.24 4.49
N TYR A 113 -31.45 -3.97 4.79
CA TYR A 113 -32.30 -3.16 3.89
C TYR A 113 -31.81 -1.72 3.75
N GLU A 114 -31.17 -1.16 4.79
CA GLU A 114 -30.54 0.16 4.70
C GLU A 114 -29.25 0.12 3.85
N LEU A 115 -28.58 -1.03 3.78
CA LEU A 115 -27.36 -1.20 2.97
C LEU A 115 -27.65 -1.38 1.48
N ILE A 116 -28.76 -2.05 1.14
CA ILE A 116 -29.25 -2.32 -0.23
C ILE A 116 -30.28 -1.27 -0.67
N ASP A 117 -30.36 -0.14 0.04
CA ASP A 117 -31.24 0.96 -0.38
C ASP A 117 -30.77 1.56 -1.72
N ALA A 118 -31.70 1.61 -2.67
CA ALA A 118 -31.41 2.05 -4.04
C ALA A 118 -31.10 3.55 -4.12
N GLU A 119 -31.63 4.37 -3.21
CA GLU A 119 -31.35 5.81 -3.21
C GLU A 119 -29.95 6.07 -2.64
N LYS A 120 -29.56 5.39 -1.56
CA LYS A 120 -28.19 5.45 -1.03
C LYS A 120 -27.15 4.93 -2.03
N GLU A 121 -27.45 3.85 -2.75
CA GLU A 121 -26.59 3.39 -3.84
C GLU A 121 -26.48 4.42 -4.96
N ARG A 122 -27.59 5.05 -5.34
CA ARG A 122 -27.60 6.14 -6.32
C ARG A 122 -26.80 7.35 -5.85
N GLU A 123 -26.82 7.71 -4.57
CA GLU A 123 -25.99 8.78 -4.01
C GLU A 123 -24.50 8.48 -4.13
N ARG A 124 -24.08 7.26 -3.79
CA ARG A 124 -22.68 6.82 -3.95
C ARG A 124 -22.25 6.85 -5.42
N ILE A 125 -23.11 6.39 -6.34
CA ILE A 125 -22.85 6.47 -7.78
C ILE A 125 -22.74 7.92 -8.26
N LYS A 126 -23.65 8.80 -7.82
CA LYS A 126 -23.60 10.24 -8.15
C LYS A 126 -22.30 10.89 -7.65
N PHE A 127 -21.85 10.52 -6.46
CA PHE A 127 -20.57 10.99 -5.91
C PHE A 127 -19.39 10.56 -6.79
N ILE A 128 -19.28 9.26 -7.10
CA ILE A 128 -18.22 8.73 -7.98
C ILE A 128 -18.25 9.44 -9.33
N HIS A 129 -19.44 9.60 -9.91
CA HIS A 129 -19.60 10.28 -11.20
C HIS A 129 -19.16 11.75 -11.14
N ARG A 130 -19.45 12.47 -10.05
CA ARG A 130 -19.02 13.85 -9.86
C ARG A 130 -17.50 13.97 -9.82
N VAL A 131 -16.82 13.08 -9.10
CA VAL A 131 -15.35 13.01 -9.05
C VAL A 131 -14.78 12.80 -10.45
N LEU A 132 -15.36 11.86 -11.22
CA LEU A 132 -14.92 11.60 -12.60
C LEU A 132 -15.19 12.76 -13.55
N LEU A 133 -16.32 13.46 -13.41
CA LEU A 133 -16.62 14.67 -14.17
C LEU A 133 -15.61 15.79 -13.90
N ARG A 134 -15.11 15.92 -12.66
CA ARG A 134 -14.03 16.86 -12.35
C ARG A 134 -12.77 16.50 -13.12
N TYR A 135 -12.32 15.25 -13.06
CA TYR A 135 -11.16 14.80 -13.84
C TYR A 135 -11.35 15.01 -15.34
N GLN A 136 -12.56 14.78 -15.86
CA GLN A 136 -12.88 15.05 -17.26
C GLN A 136 -12.71 16.54 -17.59
N LYS A 137 -13.27 17.45 -16.77
CA LYS A 137 -13.09 18.90 -16.96
C LYS A 137 -11.62 19.30 -16.90
N GLU A 138 -10.85 18.75 -15.97
CA GLU A 138 -9.40 18.99 -15.89
C GLU A 138 -8.67 18.54 -17.16
N MET A 139 -9.06 17.40 -17.75
CA MET A 139 -8.50 16.92 -19.01
C MET A 139 -8.93 17.77 -20.21
N ASP A 140 -10.16 18.25 -20.24
CA ASP A 140 -10.67 19.09 -21.33
C ASP A 140 -9.91 20.43 -21.40
N LEU A 141 -9.49 20.98 -20.26
CA LEU A 141 -8.63 22.17 -20.17
C LEU A 141 -7.22 21.95 -20.75
N LEU A 142 -6.77 20.70 -20.86
CA LEU A 142 -5.48 20.32 -21.45
C LEU A 142 -5.58 20.06 -22.96
N SER A 143 -6.70 20.41 -23.60
CA SER A 143 -6.86 20.24 -25.04
C SER A 143 -5.91 21.17 -25.81
N PRO A 144 -5.11 20.63 -26.76
CA PRO A 144 -4.14 21.43 -27.50
C PRO A 144 -4.85 22.45 -28.40
N GLN A 145 -4.38 23.70 -28.38
CA GLN A 145 -4.84 24.73 -29.30
C GLN A 145 -4.05 24.69 -30.62
N GLU A 146 -4.66 25.11 -31.73
CA GLU A 146 -4.02 25.10 -33.05
C GLU A 146 -2.69 25.89 -33.06
N ASN A 147 -2.62 26.95 -32.24
CA ASN A 147 -1.52 27.92 -32.20
C ASN A 147 -0.33 27.51 -31.29
N GLU A 148 -0.37 26.36 -30.62
CA GLU A 148 0.66 25.95 -29.65
C GLU A 148 1.89 25.29 -30.29
N ASP A 149 3.05 25.51 -29.67
CA ASP A 149 4.31 24.89 -30.07
C ASP A 149 4.27 23.36 -29.91
N SER A 150 5.04 22.66 -30.74
CA SER A 150 5.12 21.20 -30.78
C SER A 150 5.50 20.58 -29.42
N VAL A 151 6.37 21.24 -28.66
CA VAL A 151 6.80 20.79 -27.32
C VAL A 151 5.67 20.95 -26.31
N GLU A 152 4.93 22.05 -26.38
CA GLU A 152 3.80 22.35 -25.49
C GLU A 152 2.64 21.38 -25.73
N LYS A 153 2.35 21.06 -26.99
CA LYS A 153 1.38 20.01 -27.39
C LYS A 153 1.77 18.64 -26.82
N MET A 154 3.06 18.29 -26.83
CA MET A 154 3.55 17.02 -26.27
C MET A 154 3.42 16.97 -24.74
N MET A 155 3.73 18.07 -24.03
CA MET A 155 3.53 18.15 -22.57
C MET A 155 2.07 17.99 -22.18
N LYS A 156 1.15 18.70 -22.85
CA LYS A 156 -0.30 18.58 -22.57
C LYS A 156 -0.84 17.17 -22.81
N TYR A 157 -0.34 16.49 -23.85
CA TYR A 157 -0.69 15.09 -24.10
C TYR A 157 -0.24 14.16 -22.95
N LEU A 158 0.98 14.34 -22.46
CA LEU A 158 1.51 13.59 -21.32
C LEU A 158 0.70 13.86 -20.05
N GLU A 159 0.43 15.12 -19.74
CA GLU A 159 -0.38 15.51 -18.57
C GLU A 159 -1.80 14.94 -18.65
N ARG A 160 -2.43 14.99 -19.83
CA ARG A 160 -3.75 14.39 -20.06
C ARG A 160 -3.73 12.87 -19.85
N THR A 161 -2.67 12.21 -20.30
CA THR A 161 -2.49 10.76 -20.10
C THR A 161 -2.37 10.43 -18.60
N VAL A 162 -1.57 11.18 -17.86
CA VAL A 162 -1.43 11.03 -16.40
C VAL A 162 -2.76 11.26 -15.69
N LYS A 163 -3.51 12.30 -16.06
CA LYS A 163 -4.84 12.61 -15.50
C LYS A 163 -5.87 11.52 -15.79
N ASN A 164 -5.83 10.91 -16.97
CA ASN A 164 -6.69 9.77 -17.30
C ASN A 164 -6.40 8.55 -16.40
N GLU A 165 -5.13 8.23 -16.19
CA GLU A 165 -4.74 7.15 -15.27
C GLU A 165 -5.12 7.46 -13.81
N GLN A 166 -5.01 8.71 -13.39
CA GLN A 166 -5.51 9.16 -12.08
C GLN A 166 -7.03 8.99 -11.96
N ALA A 167 -7.80 9.35 -12.99
CA ALA A 167 -9.25 9.20 -13.00
C ALA A 167 -9.68 7.72 -12.91
N LYS A 168 -9.03 6.84 -13.68
CA LYS A 168 -9.24 5.38 -13.58
C LYS A 168 -8.92 4.86 -12.19
N SER A 169 -7.78 5.26 -11.64
CA SER A 169 -7.35 4.86 -10.29
C SER A 169 -8.37 5.31 -9.24
N ALA A 170 -8.82 6.56 -9.31
CA ALA A 170 -9.85 7.11 -8.43
C ALA A 170 -11.16 6.32 -8.52
N TYR A 171 -11.64 6.01 -9.72
CA TYR A 171 -12.83 5.19 -9.91
C TYR A 171 -12.70 3.83 -9.23
N TYR A 172 -11.64 3.09 -9.54
CA TYR A 172 -11.43 1.75 -8.98
C TYR A 172 -11.29 1.79 -7.46
N SER A 173 -10.56 2.76 -6.91
CA SER A 173 -10.42 2.93 -5.46
C SER A 173 -11.78 3.22 -4.79
N LEU A 174 -12.57 4.16 -5.32
CA LEU A 174 -13.85 4.54 -4.71
C LEU A 174 -14.87 3.39 -4.73
N VAL A 175 -15.06 2.76 -5.88
CA VAL A 175 -15.99 1.62 -6.02
C VAL A 175 -15.59 0.49 -5.07
N ARG A 176 -14.29 0.23 -4.97
CA ARG A 176 -13.77 -0.82 -4.12
C ARG A 176 -13.97 -0.53 -2.64
N ILE A 177 -13.66 0.68 -2.18
CA ILE A 177 -13.81 1.04 -0.77
C ILE A 177 -15.29 0.97 -0.36
N PHE A 178 -16.20 1.52 -1.16
CA PHE A 178 -17.63 1.40 -0.89
C PHE A 178 -18.09 -0.07 -0.88
N GLY A 179 -17.69 -0.87 -1.86
CA GLY A 179 -18.04 -2.29 -1.92
C GLY A 179 -17.55 -3.08 -0.70
N ASN A 180 -16.31 -2.84 -0.28
CA ASN A 180 -15.73 -3.50 0.89
C ASN A 180 -16.42 -3.07 2.19
N GLU A 181 -16.72 -1.78 2.36
CA GLU A 181 -17.38 -1.29 3.57
C GLU A 181 -18.81 -1.83 3.69
N ILE A 182 -19.55 -1.86 2.58
CA ILE A 182 -20.91 -2.47 2.52
C ILE A 182 -20.82 -3.96 2.85
N LYS A 183 -19.86 -4.69 2.27
CA LYS A 183 -19.65 -6.11 2.55
C LYS A 183 -19.38 -6.36 4.03
N ARG A 184 -18.41 -5.65 4.62
CA ARG A 184 -18.06 -5.78 6.05
C ARG A 184 -19.27 -5.48 6.93
N LYS A 185 -20.02 -4.43 6.60
CA LYS A 185 -21.19 -4.07 7.40
C LYS A 185 -22.30 -5.12 7.29
N ARG A 186 -22.54 -5.66 6.09
CA ARG A 186 -23.49 -6.75 5.87
C ARG A 186 -23.13 -7.99 6.70
N GLU A 187 -21.86 -8.37 6.73
CA GLU A 187 -21.38 -9.48 7.58
C GLU A 187 -21.62 -9.20 9.07
N LYS A 188 -21.30 -7.98 9.55
CA LYS A 188 -21.54 -7.58 10.95
C LYS A 188 -23.02 -7.60 11.34
N VAL A 189 -23.91 -7.16 10.45
CA VAL A 189 -25.36 -7.17 10.71
C VAL A 189 -25.90 -8.59 10.68
N LEU A 190 -25.48 -9.42 9.72
CA LEU A 190 -25.90 -10.83 9.64
C LEU A 190 -25.49 -11.64 10.86
N ILE A 191 -24.24 -11.49 11.35
CA ILE A 191 -23.75 -12.23 12.52
C ILE A 191 -24.59 -11.91 13.77
N LYS A 192 -24.96 -10.63 13.96
CA LYS A 192 -25.80 -10.21 15.10
C LYS A 192 -27.21 -10.81 15.07
N VAL A 193 -27.78 -11.05 13.89
CA VAL A 193 -29.12 -11.67 13.76
C VAL A 193 -29.07 -13.17 14.07
N SER A 194 -27.91 -13.82 13.94
CA SER A 194 -27.73 -15.24 14.25
C SER A 194 -27.40 -15.54 15.72
N ASP A 195 -27.07 -14.54 16.51
CA ASP A 195 -26.80 -14.67 17.96
C ASP A 195 -28.06 -14.42 18.82
N ASP A 196 -29.15 -13.93 18.23
CA ASP A 196 -30.50 -13.75 18.82
C ASP A 196 -31.44 -14.91 18.44
#